data_AF-A0A662RZS4-F1
#
_entry.id   AF-A0A662RZS4-F1
#
_cell.length_a   1.000
_cell.length_b   1.000
_cell.length_c   1.000
_cell.angle_alpha   90.00
_cell.angle_beta   90.00
_cell.angle_gamma   90.00
#
_symmetry.space_group_name_H-M   'P 1'
#
loop_
_entity.id
_entity.type
_entity.pdbx_description
1 polymer ?
#
loop_
_entity_poly.entity_id
_entity_poly.type
_entity_poly.pdbx_seq_one_letter_code
_entity_poly.pdbx_strand_id
1 'polypeptide(L)'
;MKRGSTPIGRLINHLEAIETGIKYLFIPRMTVKYPEEIMELPEGYRGMIKYKKELCISCSLCAQICPANAMKMYLDESELKKEGGQAKPKRRPGINYTRCIFCGFCVDICPTGA
;
A
#
# COMPACT_ATOMS: atom_id res chain seq x y z
N MET A 1 14.81 -19.42 40.30
CA MET A 1 15.24 -20.81 40.04
C MET A 1 14.82 -21.17 38.62
N LYS A 2 15.76 -21.33 37.67
CA LYS A 2 15.43 -21.60 36.26
C LYS A 2 14.77 -22.98 36.17
N ARG A 3 13.44 -23.04 35.91
CA ARG A 3 12.65 -24.30 35.83
C ARG A 3 13.21 -25.35 34.86
N GLY A 4 14.18 -25.02 34.00
CA GLY A 4 14.73 -25.90 32.98
C GLY A 4 16.01 -26.70 33.31
N SER A 5 16.62 -26.57 34.51
CA SER A 5 17.90 -27.22 34.79
C SER A 5 17.80 -28.70 35.20
N THR A 6 16.67 -29.14 35.75
CA THR A 6 16.46 -30.54 36.19
C THR A 6 15.72 -31.38 35.13
N PRO A 7 15.96 -32.70 35.04
CA PRO A 7 15.26 -33.59 34.09
C PRO A 7 13.73 -33.52 34.21
N ILE A 8 13.22 -33.43 35.45
CA ILE A 8 11.79 -33.33 35.76
C ILE A 8 11.24 -31.96 35.32
N GLY A 9 12.01 -30.89 35.52
CA GLY A 9 11.64 -29.55 35.05
C GLY A 9 11.51 -29.46 33.53
N ARG A 10 12.37 -30.17 32.77
CA ARG A 10 12.23 -30.25 31.30
C ARG A 10 10.96 -30.99 30.88
N LEU A 11 10.64 -32.10 31.54
CA LEU A 11 9.44 -32.87 31.23
C LEU A 11 8.16 -32.06 31.43
N ILE A 12 8.06 -31.29 32.52
CA ILE A 12 6.92 -30.41 32.79
C ILE A 12 6.76 -29.36 31.68
N ASN A 13 7.85 -28.71 31.25
CA ASN A 13 7.78 -27.73 30.16
C ASN A 13 7.32 -28.37 28.83
N HIS A 14 7.71 -29.62 28.56
CA HIS A 14 7.24 -30.35 27.37
C HIS A 14 5.74 -30.67 27.45
N LEU A 15 5.24 -31.05 28.63
CA LEU A 15 3.81 -31.29 28.83
C LEU A 15 2.99 -30.00 28.67
N GLU A 16 3.45 -28.89 29.25
CA GLU A 16 2.82 -27.56 29.07
C GLU A 16 2.80 -27.15 27.58
N ALA A 17 3.87 -27.43 26.83
CA ALA A 17 3.93 -27.16 25.40
C ALA A 17 2.95 -28.02 24.59
N ILE A 18 2.82 -29.30 24.92
CA ILE A 18 1.86 -30.22 24.27
C ILE A 18 0.43 -29.78 24.58
N GLU A 19 0.13 -29.44 25.84
CA GLU A 19 -1.18 -28.92 26.26
C GLU A 19 -1.55 -27.66 25.47
N THR A 20 -0.60 -26.73 25.35
CA THR A 20 -0.76 -25.52 24.55
C THR A 20 -1.03 -25.85 23.08
N GLY A 21 -0.28 -26.80 22.50
CA GLY A 21 -0.48 -27.24 21.12
C GLY A 21 -1.87 -27.85 20.87
N ILE A 22 -2.34 -28.70 21.80
CA ILE A 22 -3.69 -29.29 21.75
C ILE A 22 -4.75 -28.18 21.82
N LYS A 23 -4.59 -27.20 22.73
CA LYS A 23 -5.52 -26.08 22.85
C LYS A 23 -5.69 -25.30 21.55
N TYR A 24 -4.59 -24.95 20.87
CA TYR A 24 -4.64 -24.18 19.63
C TYR A 24 -5.02 -25.00 18.39
N LEU A 25 -5.02 -26.33 18.47
CA LEU A 25 -5.48 -27.20 17.37
C LEU A 25 -7.00 -27.06 17.12
N PHE A 26 -7.76 -26.77 18.18
CA PHE A 26 -9.23 -26.68 18.12
C PHE A 26 -9.77 -25.23 18.03
N ILE A 27 -8.90 -24.22 18.14
CA ILE A 27 -9.29 -22.81 17.94
C ILE A 27 -9.36 -22.54 16.43
N PRO A 28 -10.35 -21.76 15.93
CA PRO A 28 -10.42 -21.40 14.52
C PRO A 28 -9.13 -20.72 14.07
N ARG A 29 -8.76 -20.97 12.81
CA ARG A 29 -7.52 -20.45 12.23
C ARG A 29 -7.59 -18.94 12.12
N MET A 30 -6.56 -18.24 12.58
CA MET A 30 -6.41 -16.77 12.47
C MET A 30 -5.96 -16.31 11.06
N THR A 31 -6.25 -17.10 10.02
CA THR A 31 -5.79 -16.88 8.63
C THR A 31 -6.97 -16.59 7.72
N VAL A 32 -6.80 -15.67 6.77
CA VAL A 32 -7.77 -15.40 5.70
C VAL A 32 -7.38 -16.18 4.45
N LYS A 33 -8.35 -16.78 3.76
CA LYS A 33 -8.10 -17.53 2.51
C LYS A 33 -8.10 -16.59 1.31
N TYR A 34 -6.97 -15.98 1.01
CA TYR A 34 -6.81 -15.20 -0.22
C TYR A 34 -6.61 -16.15 -1.42
N PRO A 35 -7.30 -15.95 -2.56
CA PRO A 35 -8.11 -14.79 -2.97
C PRO A 35 -9.63 -14.92 -2.75
N GLU A 36 -10.14 -16.04 -2.24
CA GLU A 36 -11.58 -16.29 -2.08
C GLU A 36 -12.23 -15.37 -1.04
N GLU A 37 -11.51 -15.08 0.04
CA GLU A 37 -11.87 -14.17 1.11
C GLU A 37 -10.88 -13.00 1.11
N ILE A 38 -11.41 -11.77 1.04
CA ILE A 38 -10.62 -10.53 1.05
C ILE A 38 -10.83 -9.84 2.39
N MET A 39 -9.73 -9.41 3.02
CA MET A 39 -9.78 -8.63 4.26
C MET A 39 -10.34 -7.23 3.99
N GLU A 40 -11.22 -6.75 4.87
CA GLU A 40 -11.66 -5.36 4.84
C GLU A 40 -10.48 -4.44 5.16
N LEU A 41 -10.23 -3.49 4.26
CA LEU A 41 -9.16 -2.51 4.44
C LEU A 41 -9.59 -1.45 5.45
N PRO A 42 -8.72 -1.04 6.38
CA PRO A 42 -9.05 0.02 7.34
C PRO A 42 -9.24 1.37 6.64
N GLU A 43 -9.94 2.28 7.31
CA GLU A 43 -10.06 3.66 6.85
C GLU A 43 -8.67 4.33 6.74
N GLY A 44 -8.43 5.02 5.63
CA GLY A 44 -7.13 5.64 5.34
C GLY A 44 -6.06 4.69 4.79
N TYR A 45 -6.39 3.45 4.43
CA TYR A 45 -5.46 2.54 3.76
C TYR A 45 -4.84 3.18 2.50
N ARG A 46 -3.51 3.27 2.46
CA ARG A 46 -2.75 3.84 1.35
C ARG A 46 -2.38 2.74 0.35
N GLY A 47 -3.28 2.51 -0.60
CA GLY A 47 -3.11 1.53 -1.68
C GLY A 47 -2.67 2.14 -3.00
N MET A 48 -3.04 1.47 -4.10
CA MET A 48 -2.82 2.00 -5.45
C MET A 48 -3.50 3.36 -5.62
N ILE A 49 -2.77 4.30 -6.22
CA ILE A 49 -3.22 5.67 -6.41
C ILE A 49 -4.26 5.68 -7.53
N LYS A 50 -5.45 6.21 -7.25
CA LYS A 50 -6.47 6.50 -8.25
C LYS A 50 -6.26 7.91 -8.78
N TYR A 51 -6.34 8.08 -10.09
CA TYR A 51 -6.06 9.35 -10.77
C TYR A 51 -7.24 9.77 -11.64
N LYS A 52 -7.73 11.00 -11.45
CA LYS A 52 -8.81 11.65 -12.21
C LYS A 52 -8.23 12.68 -13.17
N LYS A 53 -8.10 12.30 -14.45
CA LYS A 53 -7.44 13.11 -15.49
C LYS A 53 -8.11 14.47 -15.70
N GLU A 54 -9.41 14.56 -15.47
CA GLU A 54 -10.25 15.74 -15.70
C GLU A 54 -9.93 16.86 -14.70
N LEU A 55 -9.57 16.50 -13.47
CA LEU A 55 -9.29 17.43 -12.37
C LEU A 55 -7.84 17.92 -12.33
N CYS A 56 -6.94 17.26 -13.07
CA CYS A 56 -5.53 17.61 -13.02
C CYS A 56 -5.23 18.90 -13.82
N ILE A 57 -4.58 19.86 -13.17
CA ILE A 57 -4.24 21.19 -13.70
C ILE A 57 -2.76 21.33 -14.10
N SER A 58 -2.01 20.24 -14.20
CA SER A 58 -0.58 20.24 -14.58
C SER A 58 0.37 21.01 -13.64
N CYS A 59 0.03 21.18 -12.35
CA CYS A 59 0.83 21.95 -11.38
C CYS A 59 2.16 21.29 -10.97
N SER A 60 2.34 19.99 -11.24
CA SER A 60 3.56 19.22 -10.92
C SER A 60 3.89 19.03 -9.42
N LEU A 61 3.04 19.48 -8.50
CA LEU A 61 3.25 19.34 -7.04
C LEU A 61 3.43 17.89 -6.60
N CYS A 62 2.65 16.95 -7.16
CA CYS A 62 2.74 15.53 -6.86
C CYS A 62 4.10 14.91 -7.22
N ALA A 63 4.75 15.39 -8.28
CA ALA A 63 6.09 14.98 -8.66
C ALA A 63 7.16 15.61 -7.77
N GLN A 64 6.98 16.88 -7.37
CA GLN A 64 7.93 17.60 -6.52
C GLN A 64 7.95 17.07 -5.08
N ILE A 65 6.79 16.73 -4.50
CA ILE A 65 6.71 16.25 -3.11
C ILE A 65 7.15 14.79 -2.95
N CYS A 66 7.35 14.05 -4.06
CA CYS A 66 7.57 12.61 -4.01
C CYS A 66 8.94 12.26 -3.41
N PRO A 67 9.02 11.64 -2.22
CA PRO A 67 10.29 11.36 -1.56
C PRO A 67 11.09 10.27 -2.29
N ALA A 68 10.42 9.35 -2.97
CA ALA A 68 11.05 8.27 -3.72
C ALA A 68 11.41 8.65 -5.17
N ASN A 69 11.07 9.89 -5.59
CA ASN A 69 11.14 10.33 -6.99
C ASN A 69 10.52 9.30 -7.95
N ALA A 70 9.37 8.76 -7.56
CA ALA A 70 8.62 7.74 -8.29
C ALA A 70 7.67 8.34 -9.33
N MET A 71 7.47 9.65 -9.33
CA MET A 71 6.50 10.34 -10.17
C MET A 71 7.18 11.37 -11.06
N LYS A 72 6.82 11.40 -12.34
CA LYS A 72 7.31 12.37 -13.32
C LYS A 72 6.15 12.92 -14.15
N MET A 73 6.29 14.15 -14.61
CA MET A 73 5.27 14.81 -15.45
C MET A 73 5.60 14.59 -16.91
N TYR A 74 4.68 13.98 -17.66
CA TYR A 74 4.81 13.68 -19.08
C TYR A 74 3.82 14.53 -19.89
N LEU A 75 4.18 14.83 -21.13
CA LEU A 75 3.28 15.53 -22.05
C LEU A 75 2.14 14.59 -22.47
N ASP A 76 0.90 15.06 -22.43
CA ASP A 76 -0.24 14.30 -22.91
C ASP A 76 -0.43 14.48 -24.42
N GLU A 77 0.14 13.58 -25.21
CA GLU A 77 0.05 13.63 -26.67
C GLU A 77 -1.38 13.46 -27.19
N SER A 78 -2.30 12.92 -26.39
CA SER A 78 -3.71 12.79 -26.77
C SER A 78 -4.44 14.13 -26.87
N GLU A 79 -3.95 15.18 -26.19
CA GLU A 79 -4.52 16.52 -26.25
C GLU A 79 -3.98 17.34 -27.43
N LEU A 80 -2.79 17.00 -27.95
CA LEU A 80 -2.23 17.65 -29.15
C LEU A 80 -3.09 17.47 -30.40
N LYS A 81 -3.87 16.38 -30.47
CA LYS A 81 -4.72 16.05 -31.63
C LYS A 81 -6.11 16.67 -31.57
N LYS A 82 -6.55 17.20 -30.41
CA LYS A 82 -7.96 17.59 -30.18
C LYS A 82 -8.28 19.03 -30.52
N GLU A 83 -7.33 19.94 -30.39
CA GLU A 83 -7.53 21.36 -30.70
C GLU A 83 -6.54 21.74 -31.78
N GLY A 84 -7.04 22.12 -32.96
CA GLY A 84 -6.25 22.47 -34.15
C GLY A 84 -5.22 23.58 -33.91
N GLY A 85 -4.12 23.24 -33.26
CA GLY A 85 -2.95 24.07 -33.02
C GLY A 85 -2.97 25.03 -31.82
N GLN A 86 -4.07 25.12 -31.04
CA GLN A 86 -4.22 26.18 -30.03
C GLN A 86 -4.20 25.71 -28.55
N ALA A 87 -4.46 24.44 -28.24
CA ALA A 87 -4.28 23.92 -26.88
C ALA A 87 -2.79 23.86 -26.50
N LYS A 88 -2.42 24.46 -25.37
CA LYS A 88 -1.16 24.09 -24.70
C LYS A 88 -1.31 22.64 -24.21
N PRO A 89 -0.45 21.70 -24.62
CA PRO A 89 -0.53 20.32 -24.17
C PRO A 89 -0.39 20.24 -22.64
N LYS A 90 -1.39 19.62 -21.97
CA LYS A 90 -1.32 19.40 -20.53
C LYS A 90 -0.24 18.38 -20.20
N ARG A 91 0.38 18.53 -19.02
CA ARG A 91 1.32 17.56 -18.47
C ARG A 91 0.64 16.72 -17.41
N ARG A 92 0.77 15.40 -17.48
CA ARG A 92 0.13 14.46 -16.56
C ARG A 92 1.17 13.66 -15.77
N PRO A 93 0.88 13.30 -14.51
CA PRO A 93 1.78 12.46 -13.72
C PRO A 93 1.79 11.03 -14.25
N GLY A 94 2.99 10.50 -14.51
CA GLY A 94 3.25 9.08 -14.65
C GLY A 94 3.88 8.56 -13.37
N ILE A 95 3.37 7.44 -12.86
CA ILE A 95 3.80 6.84 -11.59
C ILE A 95 4.56 5.55 -11.89
N ASN A 96 5.79 5.45 -11.40
CA ASN A 96 6.54 4.21 -11.37
C ASN A 96 6.22 3.46 -10.08
N TYR A 97 5.37 2.42 -10.18
CA TYR A 97 4.97 1.60 -9.04
C TYR A 97 6.10 0.74 -8.45
N THR A 98 7.18 0.48 -9.19
CA THR A 98 8.33 -0.25 -8.62
C THR A 98 9.19 0.63 -7.71
N ARG A 99 9.05 1.96 -7.81
CA ARG A 99 9.70 2.94 -6.93
C ARG A 99 8.76 3.55 -5.90
N CYS A 100 7.45 3.46 -6.11
CA CYS A 100 6.46 4.05 -5.22
C CYS A 100 6.48 3.36 -3.85
N ILE A 101 6.56 4.14 -2.77
CA ILE A 101 6.52 3.64 -1.39
C ILE A 101 5.16 3.84 -0.71
N PHE A 102 4.12 4.18 -1.48
CA PHE A 102 2.75 4.39 -0.99
C PHE A 102 2.62 5.38 0.19
N CYS A 103 3.48 6.42 0.22
CA CYS A 103 3.47 7.43 1.29
C CYS A 103 2.23 8.33 1.32
N GLY A 104 1.49 8.46 0.21
CA GLY A 104 0.27 9.29 0.14
C GLY A 104 0.49 10.80 -0.06
N PHE A 105 1.72 11.31 0.01
CA PHE A 105 1.97 12.77 -0.08
C PHE A 105 1.49 13.42 -1.38
N CYS A 106 1.49 12.68 -2.49
CA CYS A 106 0.96 13.18 -3.75
C CYS A 106 -0.56 13.41 -3.71
N VAL A 107 -1.30 12.68 -2.86
CA VAL A 107 -2.73 12.86 -2.62
C VAL A 107 -2.92 14.05 -1.68
N ASP A 108 -2.17 14.10 -0.59
CA ASP A 108 -2.28 15.15 0.43
C ASP A 108 -1.98 16.55 -0.12
N ILE A 109 -1.00 16.68 -1.04
CA ILE A 109 -0.64 17.97 -1.64
C ILE A 109 -1.54 18.39 -2.80
N CYS A 110 -2.39 17.48 -3.32
CA CYS A 110 -3.11 17.73 -4.56
C CYS A 110 -4.21 18.79 -4.35
N PRO A 111 -4.11 19.98 -4.97
CA PRO A 111 -5.07 21.06 -4.72
C PRO A 111 -6.46 20.77 -5.29
N THR A 112 -6.56 19.86 -6.25
CA THR A 112 -7.81 19.52 -6.94
C THR A 112 -8.33 18.12 -6.62
N GLY A 113 -7.59 17.34 -5.81
CA GLY A 113 -7.93 15.94 -5.54
C GLY A 113 -8.00 15.08 -6.82
N ALA A 114 -7.21 15.44 -7.83
CA ALA A 114 -7.02 14.68 -9.06
C ALA A 114 -6.25 13.39 -8.80
#